data_AF-A0A7C9D7Z7-F1
#
_entry.id   AF-A0A7C9D7Z7-F1
#
_cell.length_a   1.000
_cell.length_b   1.000
_cell.length_c   1.000
_cell.angle_alpha   90.00
_cell.angle_beta   90.00
_cell.angle_gamma   90.00
#
_symmetry.space_group_name_H-M   'P 1'
#
loop_
_entity.id
_entity.type
_entity.pdbx_description
1 polymer ?
#
loop_
_entity_poly.entity_id
_entity_poly.type
_entity_poly.pdbx_seq_one_letter_code
_entity_poly.pdbx_strand_id
1 'polypeptide(L)'
;LMGTERKTMFISEESKKHTAYHESGHAVVGLNTEGALPIDEATIMPCGSALRMVTQLPSSDETLISKKQLLARLDVCMGGKVAEELIFGEEHVTTGASSGLNIATELAQYMAISCGMSDTIGPIHLKERPGSEMQSRIDAEVVKLLREGKLMIVSRHC
;
A
#
# COMPACT_ATOMS: atom_id res chain seq x y z
N LEU A 1 -8.23 21.25 2.96
CA LEU A 1 -9.00 21.77 1.80
C LEU A 1 -8.60 20.95 0.59
N MET A 2 -9.35 19.88 0.30
CA MET A 2 -9.16 19.06 -0.89
C MET A 2 -9.50 19.89 -2.13
N GLY A 3 -8.64 19.81 -3.14
CA GLY A 3 -8.64 20.70 -4.30
C GLY A 3 -9.83 20.48 -5.24
N THR A 4 -10.22 21.53 -5.95
CA THR A 4 -11.34 21.55 -6.88
C THR A 4 -11.19 20.49 -7.99
N GLU A 5 -12.25 19.71 -8.24
CA GLU A 5 -12.33 18.72 -9.31
C GLU A 5 -11.96 19.31 -10.69
N ARG A 6 -11.03 18.67 -11.41
CA ARG A 6 -10.70 19.06 -12.80
C ARG A 6 -11.55 18.25 -13.78
N LYS A 7 -12.71 18.81 -14.15
CA LYS A 7 -13.66 18.21 -15.11
C LYS A 7 -13.16 18.14 -16.57
N THR A 8 -11.96 18.66 -16.88
CA THR A 8 -11.49 18.87 -18.26
C THR A 8 -10.39 17.92 -18.73
N MET A 9 -9.92 16.97 -17.89
CA MET A 9 -8.94 15.98 -18.35
C MET A 9 -9.65 14.91 -19.19
N PHE A 10 -9.32 14.82 -20.48
CA PHE A 10 -9.76 13.72 -21.33
C PHE A 10 -9.10 12.43 -20.84
N ILE A 11 -9.89 11.54 -20.24
CA ILE A 11 -9.45 10.23 -19.75
C ILE A 11 -10.10 9.19 -20.65
N SER A 12 -9.30 8.34 -21.30
CA SER A 12 -9.81 7.23 -22.11
C SER A 12 -10.61 6.25 -21.25
N GLU A 13 -11.59 5.55 -21.85
CA GLU A 13 -12.37 4.54 -21.14
C GLU A 13 -11.48 3.41 -20.58
N GLU A 14 -10.41 3.05 -21.30
CA GLU A 14 -9.40 2.11 -20.82
C GLU A 14 -8.68 2.63 -19.57
N SER A 15 -8.23 3.89 -19.56
CA SER A 15 -7.60 4.50 -18.38
C SER A 15 -8.57 4.59 -17.20
N LYS A 16 -9.84 4.92 -17.44
CA LYS A 16 -10.88 4.88 -16.40
C LYS A 16 -11.06 3.48 -15.83
N LYS A 17 -11.08 2.46 -16.70
CA LYS A 17 -11.21 1.06 -16.29
C LYS A 17 -10.03 0.63 -15.43
N HIS A 18 -8.79 0.87 -15.87
CA HIS A 18 -7.59 0.57 -15.08
C HIS A 18 -7.66 1.21 -13.70
N THR A 19 -7.99 2.50 -13.63
CA THR A 19 -8.08 3.17 -12.34
C THR A 19 -9.23 2.65 -11.49
N ALA A 20 -10.38 2.32 -12.07
CA ALA A 20 -11.50 1.78 -11.30
C ALA A 20 -11.12 0.48 -10.61
N TYR A 21 -10.43 -0.43 -11.29
CA TYR A 21 -9.93 -1.65 -10.66
C TYR A 21 -8.81 -1.38 -9.65
N HIS A 22 -7.93 -0.42 -9.92
CA HIS A 22 -6.88 0.00 -8.98
C HIS A 22 -7.45 0.49 -7.64
N GLU A 23 -8.34 1.48 -7.68
CA GLU A 23 -8.98 2.03 -6.48
C GLU A 23 -9.87 0.99 -5.80
N SER A 24 -10.56 0.15 -6.58
CA SER A 24 -11.32 -0.98 -6.02
C SER A 24 -10.42 -1.95 -5.28
N GLY A 25 -9.18 -2.17 -5.74
CA GLY A 25 -8.19 -2.99 -5.05
C GLY A 25 -7.86 -2.46 -3.66
N HIS A 26 -7.56 -1.16 -3.55
CA HIS A 26 -7.35 -0.51 -2.26
C HIS A 26 -8.58 -0.63 -1.35
N ALA A 27 -9.78 -0.37 -1.91
CA ALA A 27 -11.01 -0.39 -1.14
C ALA A 27 -11.38 -1.79 -0.63
N VAL A 28 -11.35 -2.80 -1.51
CA VAL A 28 -11.69 -4.18 -1.15
C VAL A 28 -10.73 -4.71 -0.10
N VAL A 29 -9.42 -4.46 -0.25
CA VAL A 29 -8.44 -4.88 0.76
C VAL A 29 -8.66 -4.15 2.07
N GLY A 30 -8.93 -2.84 2.05
CA GLY A 30 -9.19 -2.05 3.25
C GLY A 30 -10.43 -2.49 4.02
N LEU A 31 -11.50 -2.86 3.33
CA LEU A 31 -12.76 -3.30 3.96
C LEU A 31 -12.66 -4.69 4.59
N ASN A 32 -11.81 -5.56 4.04
CA ASN A 32 -11.75 -6.97 4.42
C ASN A 32 -10.50 -7.33 5.23
N THR A 33 -9.61 -6.37 5.50
CA THR A 33 -8.40 -6.59 6.30
C THR A 33 -8.60 -6.11 7.73
N GLU A 34 -8.57 -7.06 8.68
CA GLU A 34 -8.66 -6.72 10.10
C GLU A 34 -7.49 -5.83 10.56
N GLY A 35 -7.81 -4.70 11.17
CA GLY A 35 -6.82 -3.71 11.62
C GLY A 35 -6.50 -2.63 10.59
N ALA A 36 -7.09 -2.68 9.39
CA ALA A 36 -7.09 -1.56 8.47
C ALA A 36 -7.92 -0.39 9.04
N LEU A 37 -7.57 0.82 8.63
CA LEU A 37 -8.35 2.01 8.97
C LEU A 37 -9.67 2.02 8.17
N PRO A 38 -10.77 2.53 8.74
CA PRO A 38 -12.04 2.65 8.03
C PRO A 38 -11.88 3.52 6.78
N ILE A 39 -12.58 3.15 5.71
CA ILE A 39 -12.61 3.94 4.47
C ILE A 39 -13.56 5.13 4.66
N ASP A 40 -13.10 6.32 4.26
CA ASP A 40 -13.88 7.57 4.27
C ASP A 40 -14.48 7.83 2.88
N GLU A 41 -13.65 7.83 1.84
CA GLU A 41 -14.04 8.10 0.46
C GLU A 41 -13.30 7.14 -0.49
N ALA A 42 -13.97 6.72 -1.56
CA ALA A 42 -13.35 6.00 -2.67
C ALA A 42 -13.84 6.59 -3.99
N THR A 43 -12.94 7.22 -4.75
CA THR A 43 -13.30 7.89 -6.01
C THR A 43 -12.30 7.61 -7.13
N ILE A 44 -12.83 7.39 -8.33
CA ILE A 44 -12.05 7.25 -9.57
C ILE A 44 -11.80 8.60 -10.26
N MET A 45 -12.40 9.67 -9.74
CA MET A 45 -12.33 11.01 -10.34
C MET A 45 -11.07 11.75 -9.87
N PRO A 46 -10.34 12.44 -10.76
CA PRO A 46 -9.13 13.17 -10.39
C PRO A 46 -9.44 14.39 -9.50
N CYS A 47 -8.73 14.50 -8.37
CA CYS A 47 -8.91 15.58 -7.39
C CYS A 47 -7.57 16.24 -7.03
N GLY A 48 -7.36 17.51 -7.41
CA GLY A 48 -6.13 18.25 -7.10
C GLY A 48 -4.88 17.77 -7.85
N SER A 49 -3.73 17.71 -7.16
CA SER A 49 -2.44 17.21 -7.68
C SER A 49 -2.25 15.70 -7.50
N ALA A 50 -3.11 15.06 -6.70
CA ALA A 50 -3.12 13.63 -6.50
C ALA A 50 -4.09 12.98 -7.50
N LEU A 51 -3.60 12.00 -8.25
CA LEU A 51 -4.41 11.18 -9.13
C LEU A 51 -5.18 10.17 -8.28
N ARG A 52 -6.35 10.57 -7.77
CA ARG A 52 -7.42 9.66 -7.31
C ARG A 52 -7.02 8.89 -6.03
N MET A 53 -7.98 8.61 -5.15
CA MET A 53 -7.63 8.01 -3.86
C MET A 53 -8.81 7.34 -3.17
N VAL A 54 -8.56 6.13 -2.66
CA VAL A 54 -9.25 5.62 -1.47
C VAL A 54 -8.65 6.29 -0.24
N THR A 55 -9.44 7.10 0.46
CA THR A 55 -9.02 7.75 1.71
C THR A 55 -9.46 6.92 2.90
N GLN A 56 -8.59 6.82 3.89
CA GLN A 56 -8.91 6.19 5.17
C GLN A 56 -9.04 7.25 6.26
N LEU A 57 -9.99 7.05 7.19
CA LEU A 57 -10.12 7.90 8.35
C LEU A 57 -8.87 7.77 9.23
N PRO A 58 -8.24 8.88 9.63
CA PRO A 58 -7.12 8.83 10.57
C PRO A 58 -7.58 8.20 11.88
N SER A 59 -6.73 7.38 12.48
CA SER A 59 -7.03 6.81 13.79
C SER A 59 -6.97 7.89 14.87
N SER A 60 -7.78 7.76 15.91
CA SER A 60 -7.68 8.64 17.08
C SER A 60 -6.37 8.43 17.87
N ASP A 61 -5.67 7.31 17.62
CA ASP A 61 -4.43 6.95 18.29
C ASP A 61 -3.35 6.54 17.28
N GLU A 62 -2.85 7.55 16.55
CA GLU A 62 -1.73 7.40 15.60
C GLU A 62 -0.39 7.14 16.29
N THR A 63 -0.33 7.25 17.62
CA THR A 63 0.92 7.18 18.38
C THR A 63 1.37 5.75 18.67
N LEU A 64 0.42 4.82 18.78
CA LEU A 64 0.67 3.43 19.11
C LEU A 64 0.05 2.51 18.05
N ILE A 65 0.87 2.16 17.04
CA ILE A 65 0.43 1.32 15.93
C ILE A 65 0.99 -0.09 16.11
N SER A 66 0.09 -1.08 16.20
CA SER A 66 0.46 -2.49 16.32
C SER A 66 1.03 -3.06 15.01
N LYS A 67 1.80 -4.15 15.11
CA LYS A 67 2.27 -4.91 13.93
C LYS A 67 1.12 -5.30 13.00
N LYS A 68 -0.04 -5.69 13.56
CA LYS A 68 -1.24 -6.05 12.77
C LYS A 68 -1.75 -4.87 11.94
N GLN A 69 -1.81 -3.67 12.53
CA GLN A 69 -2.23 -2.46 11.81
C GLN A 69 -1.21 -2.03 10.75
N LEU A 70 0.09 -2.16 11.02
CA LEU A 70 1.13 -1.87 10.01
C LEU A 70 1.06 -2.85 8.84
N LEU A 71 0.87 -4.15 9.11
CA LEU A 71 0.63 -5.14 8.06
C LEU A 71 -0.64 -4.84 7.27
N ALA A 72 -1.72 -4.45 7.93
CA ALA A 72 -2.96 -4.07 7.25
C ALA A 72 -2.78 -2.84 6.34
N ARG A 73 -2.01 -1.83 6.79
CA ARG A 73 -1.65 -0.67 5.96
C ARG A 73 -0.81 -1.09 4.75
N LEU A 74 0.15 -2.00 4.96
CA LEU A 74 0.97 -2.57 3.88
C LEU A 74 0.10 -3.30 2.84
N ASP A 75 -0.84 -4.14 3.30
CA ASP A 75 -1.78 -4.86 2.44
C ASP A 75 -2.62 -3.86 1.61
N VAL A 76 -3.17 -2.83 2.24
CA VAL A 76 -3.93 -1.78 1.54
C VAL A 76 -3.07 -1.08 0.50
N CYS A 77 -1.85 -0.67 0.81
CA CYS A 77 -0.95 -0.03 -0.16
C CYS A 77 -0.65 -0.91 -1.39
N MET A 78 -0.63 -2.22 -1.21
CA MET A 78 -0.38 -3.20 -2.28
C MET A 78 -1.66 -3.55 -3.07
N GLY A 79 -2.84 -3.26 -2.53
CA GLY A 79 -4.14 -3.68 -3.07
C GLY A 79 -4.38 -3.26 -4.53
N GLY A 80 -4.04 -2.01 -4.90
CA GLY A 80 -4.21 -1.52 -6.27
C GLY A 80 -3.38 -2.29 -7.30
N LYS A 81 -2.10 -2.56 -7.00
CA LYS A 81 -1.23 -3.38 -7.86
C LYS A 81 -1.76 -4.80 -8.00
N VAL A 82 -2.14 -5.43 -6.89
CA VAL A 82 -2.65 -6.81 -6.90
C VAL A 82 -3.94 -6.90 -7.71
N ALA A 83 -4.85 -5.93 -7.58
CA ALA A 83 -6.06 -5.88 -8.38
C ALA A 83 -5.77 -5.73 -9.88
N GLU A 84 -4.82 -4.88 -10.26
CA GLU A 84 -4.40 -4.77 -11.66
C GLU A 84 -3.83 -6.08 -12.20
N GLU A 85 -2.96 -6.74 -11.44
CA GLU A 85 -2.36 -8.03 -11.81
C GLU A 85 -3.40 -9.14 -11.99
N LEU A 86 -4.40 -9.21 -11.11
CA LEU A 86 -5.45 -10.22 -11.17
C LEU A 86 -6.41 -10.03 -12.35
N ILE A 87 -6.71 -8.78 -12.70
CA ILE A 87 -7.73 -8.46 -13.71
C ILE A 87 -7.15 -8.30 -15.11
N PHE A 88 -5.98 -7.68 -15.21
CA PHE A 88 -5.36 -7.36 -16.50
C PHE A 88 -4.13 -8.22 -16.80
N GLY A 89 -3.57 -8.91 -15.81
CA GLY A 89 -2.33 -9.68 -15.94
C GLY A 89 -1.08 -8.86 -15.64
N GLU A 90 0.03 -9.57 -15.37
CA GLU A 90 1.29 -8.97 -14.92
C GLU A 90 1.91 -8.00 -15.95
N GLU A 91 1.73 -8.26 -17.23
CA GLU A 91 2.22 -7.40 -18.33
C GLU A 91 1.45 -6.07 -18.46
N HIS A 92 0.28 -5.97 -17.83
CA HIS A 92 -0.62 -4.82 -17.95
C HIS A 92 -0.73 -4.00 -16.66
N VAL A 93 0.14 -4.25 -15.68
CA VAL A 93 0.27 -3.42 -14.48
C VAL A 93 0.78 -2.03 -14.85
N THR A 94 0.13 -1.00 -14.32
CA THR A 94 0.41 0.38 -14.68
C THR A 94 1.42 1.03 -13.74
N THR A 95 1.99 2.15 -14.18
CA THR A 95 2.88 2.98 -13.33
C THR A 95 2.15 3.66 -12.16
N GLY A 96 0.81 3.61 -12.13
CA GLY A 96 0.00 4.12 -11.02
C GLY A 96 0.29 3.42 -9.69
N ALA A 97 0.69 2.14 -9.74
CA ALA A 97 1.08 1.37 -8.56
C ALA A 97 2.37 1.86 -7.87
N SER A 98 3.16 2.72 -8.51
CA SER A 98 4.45 3.19 -7.97
C SER A 98 4.32 3.90 -6.62
N SER A 99 3.29 4.74 -6.43
CA SER A 99 3.12 5.45 -5.16
C SER A 99 2.76 4.50 -4.02
N GLY A 100 1.88 3.52 -4.27
CA GLY A 100 1.53 2.50 -3.28
C GLY A 100 2.74 1.63 -2.90
N LEU A 101 3.54 1.25 -3.90
CA LEU A 101 4.79 0.51 -3.67
C LEU A 101 5.81 1.30 -2.85
N ASN A 102 5.96 2.60 -3.11
CA ASN A 102 6.87 3.45 -2.34
C ASN A 102 6.47 3.47 -0.86
N ILE A 103 5.19 3.75 -0.57
CA ILE A 103 4.67 3.78 0.80
C ILE A 103 4.79 2.41 1.47
N ALA A 104 4.46 1.33 0.76
CA ALA A 104 4.58 -0.03 1.29
C ALA A 104 6.04 -0.39 1.63
N THR A 105 6.99 0.04 0.79
CA THR A 105 8.43 -0.17 0.99
C THR A 105 8.93 0.60 2.21
N GLU A 106 8.58 1.88 2.32
CA GLU A 106 8.93 2.71 3.49
C GLU A 106 8.35 2.14 4.79
N LEU A 107 7.12 1.63 4.74
CA LEU A 107 6.46 1.01 5.89
C LEU A 107 7.16 -0.29 6.30
N ALA A 108 7.49 -1.14 5.35
CA ALA A 108 8.23 -2.38 5.61
C ALA A 108 9.63 -2.10 6.21
N GLN A 109 10.32 -1.07 5.70
CA GLN A 109 11.58 -0.61 6.26
C GLN A 109 11.42 -0.10 7.68
N TYR A 110 10.38 0.72 7.96
CA TYR A 110 10.08 1.21 9.29
C TYR A 110 9.84 0.05 10.29
N MET A 111 9.04 -0.95 9.88
CA MET A 111 8.79 -2.15 10.67
C MET A 111 10.08 -2.91 11.01
N ALA A 112 10.98 -3.07 10.03
CA ALA A 112 12.23 -3.82 10.21
C ALA A 112 13.31 -3.04 11.00
N ILE A 113 13.49 -1.75 10.69
CA ILE A 113 14.61 -0.92 11.17
C ILE A 113 14.28 -0.23 12.50
N SER A 114 13.08 0.35 12.60
CA SER A 114 12.70 1.21 13.72
C SER A 114 11.91 0.48 14.79
N CYS A 115 11.02 -0.44 14.40
CA CYS A 115 10.14 -1.14 15.32
C CYS A 115 10.66 -2.50 15.79
N GLY A 116 11.72 -3.03 15.18
CA GLY A 116 12.22 -4.38 15.48
C GLY A 116 11.16 -5.48 15.27
N MET A 117 10.23 -5.28 14.33
CA MET A 117 9.09 -6.18 14.08
C MET A 117 9.41 -7.31 13.08
N SER A 118 10.69 -7.50 12.76
CA SER A 118 11.18 -8.59 11.92
C SER A 118 11.82 -9.67 12.77
N ASP A 119 11.41 -10.93 12.57
CA ASP A 119 12.04 -12.08 13.23
C ASP A 119 13.45 -12.34 12.68
N THR A 120 13.69 -11.98 11.41
CA THR A 120 14.98 -12.14 10.73
C THR A 120 16.03 -11.13 11.22
N ILE A 121 15.62 -9.88 11.43
CA ILE A 121 16.51 -8.81 11.92
C ILE A 121 16.61 -8.85 13.44
N GLY A 122 15.51 -9.18 14.11
CA GLY A 122 15.39 -9.21 15.57
C GLY A 122 14.89 -7.89 16.17
N PRO A 123 14.72 -7.84 17.50
CA PRO A 123 14.16 -6.70 18.22
C PRO A 123 15.21 -5.59 18.43
N ILE A 124 15.76 -5.07 17.33
CA ILE A 124 16.75 -3.99 17.36
C ILE A 124 16.17 -2.71 16.75
N HIS A 125 16.68 -1.57 17.21
CA HIS A 125 16.39 -0.26 16.65
C HIS A 125 17.67 0.30 16.02
N LEU A 126 17.70 0.39 14.68
CA LEU A 126 18.85 0.86 13.92
C LEU A 126 18.78 2.39 13.74
N LYS A 127 19.67 3.11 14.43
CA LYS A 127 19.77 4.59 14.35
C LYS A 127 20.72 5.08 13.26
N GLU A 128 21.73 4.28 12.93
CA GLU A 128 22.78 4.63 11.99
C GLU A 128 22.61 3.85 10.68
N ARG A 129 23.26 4.33 9.62
CA ARG A 129 23.23 3.67 8.33
C ARG A 129 23.83 2.26 8.47
N PRO A 130 23.06 1.19 8.20
CA PRO A 130 23.54 -0.16 8.38
C PRO A 130 24.72 -0.44 7.45
N GLY A 131 25.65 -1.29 7.89
CA GLY A 131 26.68 -1.85 7.02
C GLY A 131 26.07 -2.64 5.87
N SER A 132 26.84 -2.91 4.81
CA SER A 132 26.36 -3.59 3.60
C SER A 132 25.66 -4.93 3.86
N GLU A 133 26.17 -5.73 4.80
CA GLU A 133 25.58 -7.01 5.18
C GLU A 133 24.20 -6.83 5.83
N MET A 134 24.08 -5.90 6.78
CA MET A 134 22.81 -5.61 7.45
C MET A 134 21.80 -5.00 6.48
N GLN A 135 22.23 -4.11 5.58
CA GLN A 135 21.38 -3.56 4.53
C GLN A 135 20.81 -4.67 3.65
N SER A 136 21.64 -5.64 3.25
CA SER A 136 21.19 -6.77 2.43
C SER A 136 20.12 -7.61 3.15
N ARG A 137 20.23 -7.78 4.47
CA ARG A 137 19.22 -8.48 5.28
C ARG A 137 17.92 -7.69 5.37
N ILE A 138 18.00 -6.36 5.54
CA ILE A 138 16.84 -5.48 5.56
C ILE A 138 16.10 -5.54 4.23
N ASP A 139 16.83 -5.45 3.11
CA ASP A 139 16.25 -5.48 1.77
C ASP A 139 15.56 -6.83 1.50
N ALA A 140 16.18 -7.94 1.93
CA ALA A 140 15.57 -9.26 1.84
C ALA A 140 14.28 -9.37 2.67
N GLU A 141 14.26 -8.78 3.88
CA GLU A 141 13.07 -8.76 4.73
C GLU A 141 11.95 -7.90 4.14
N VAL A 142 12.28 -6.73 3.58
CA VAL A 142 11.30 -5.86 2.90
C VAL A 142 10.67 -6.61 1.72
N VAL A 143 11.47 -7.26 0.89
CA VAL A 143 10.97 -8.08 -0.23
C VAL A 143 10.07 -9.21 0.28
N LYS A 144 10.45 -9.87 1.38
CA LYS A 144 9.65 -10.92 2.01
C LYS A 144 8.29 -10.38 2.47
N LEU A 145 8.25 -9.27 3.21
CA LEU A 145 7.02 -8.65 3.70
C LEU A 145 6.08 -8.25 2.56
N LEU A 146 6.60 -7.64 1.49
CA LEU A 146 5.79 -7.25 0.33
C LEU A 146 5.24 -8.46 -0.44
N ARG A 147 6.02 -9.55 -0.56
CA ARG A 147 5.57 -10.80 -1.17
C ARG A 147 4.50 -11.50 -0.34
N GLU A 148 4.70 -11.57 0.97
CA GLU A 148 3.72 -12.13 1.91
C GLU A 148 2.42 -11.32 1.86
N GLY A 149 2.50 -9.97 1.90
CA GLY A 149 1.32 -9.11 1.77
C GLY A 149 0.54 -9.39 0.47
N LYS A 150 1.23 -9.50 -0.67
CA LYS A 150 0.60 -9.91 -1.94
C LYS A 150 -0.13 -11.25 -1.84
N LEU A 151 0.50 -12.27 -1.26
CA LEU A 151 -0.11 -13.60 -1.10
C LEU A 151 -1.33 -13.57 -0.17
N MET A 152 -1.26 -12.80 0.91
CA MET A 152 -2.35 -12.64 1.86
C MET A 152 -3.55 -11.92 1.22
N ILE A 153 -3.31 -10.92 0.39
CA ILE A 153 -4.36 -10.24 -0.38
C ILE A 153 -5.08 -11.24 -1.28
N VAL A 154 -4.35 -12.03 -2.08
CA VAL A 154 -4.96 -13.01 -2.99
C VAL A 154 -5.74 -14.07 -2.20
N SER A 155 -5.15 -14.62 -1.13
CA SER A 155 -5.75 -15.70 -0.34
C SER A 155 -7.01 -15.28 0.42
N ARG A 156 -7.12 -14.01 0.84
CA ARG A 156 -8.27 -13.51 1.62
C ARG A 156 -9.42 -12.99 0.76
N HIS A 157 -9.18 -12.68 -0.52
CA HIS A 157 -10.13 -11.93 -1.35
C HIS A 157 -10.47 -12.59 -2.69
N CYS A 158 -9.88 -13.75 -3.01
CA CYS A 158 -10.19 -14.58 -4.18
C CYS A 158 -10.66 -15.96 -3.72
#